data_AF-A0A519NXW6-F1
#
_entry.id   AF-A0A519NXW6-F1
#
_cell.length_a   1.000
_cell.length_b   1.000
_cell.length_c   1.000
_cell.angle_alpha   90.00
_cell.angle_beta   90.00
_cell.angle_gamma   90.00
#
_symmetry.space_group_name_H-M   'P 1'
#
loop_
_entity.id
_entity.type
_entity.pdbx_description
1 polymer ?
#
loop_
_entity_poly.entity_id
_entity_poly.type
_entity_poly.pdbx_seq_one_letter_code
_entity_poly.pdbx_strand_id
1 'polypeptide(L)'
;DWRELVAVQGGNGGVDWLRTPEATARWLKLEPLRPVPAPDVVGSSGAGQRLGATQATTYALNEIEVEPLAFGADATVFVEAVAKENRRGLYPRGFFGEQSYWTLVGVDGGGESGLIGEDGAIELRRAGPSIEPFVVDNGRLITWADVNIAQGLKNGELPIPSVTWTADDWTLKITSFADGQADQAQLWGRYDLTNTSSRPRSLTLALAARPMQVNAPRQFLAIPGGVSSVETIAWDGAELKLNDTLRVQPLATPDHVSLATFDAGSDPQSLILPSAWRPAVEALTTTDATGLAGGALTYEVTLQPGETRTVGWVSQLSGEDLAPEPMGQAAAVLDTVETRLAAEWREKLDRVELTLPPAAQRIEDALKSSLAHM
;
A
#
# COMPACT_ATOMS: atom_id res chain seq x y z
N ASP A 1 7.63 -41.46 5.52
CA ASP A 1 8.10 -40.36 6.38
C ASP A 1 7.31 -39.10 6.10
N TRP A 2 6.95 -38.35 7.14
CA TRP A 2 6.28 -37.07 7.02
C TRP A 2 7.33 -35.96 6.86
N ARG A 3 7.11 -35.02 5.94
CA ARG A 3 7.91 -33.79 5.82
C ARG A 3 7.02 -32.60 6.14
N GLU A 4 7.57 -31.61 6.82
CA GLU A 4 6.87 -30.34 6.98
C GLU A 4 6.69 -29.67 5.63
N LEU A 5 5.47 -29.21 5.36
CA LEU A 5 5.12 -28.50 4.15
C LEU A 5 5.18 -26.99 4.38
N VAL A 6 4.46 -26.53 5.40
CA VAL A 6 4.35 -25.14 5.81
C VAL A 6 3.88 -25.11 7.25
N ALA A 7 4.30 -24.09 8.00
CA ALA A 7 3.84 -23.83 9.36
C ALA A 7 3.19 -22.44 9.39
N VAL A 8 1.88 -22.39 9.63
CA VAL A 8 1.15 -21.13 9.74
C VAL A 8 1.24 -20.64 11.18
N GLN A 9 1.78 -19.45 11.36
CA GLN A 9 1.94 -18.81 12.66
C GLN A 9 1.35 -17.40 12.61
N GLY A 10 0.62 -17.01 13.65
CA GLY A 10 0.08 -15.65 13.74
C GLY A 10 -1.15 -15.38 12.88
N GLY A 11 -1.85 -16.41 12.42
CA GLY A 11 -3.14 -16.27 11.73
C GLY A 11 -4.10 -15.35 12.50
N ASN A 12 -4.81 -14.49 11.77
CA ASN A 12 -5.66 -13.44 12.34
C ASN A 12 -7.12 -13.92 12.60
N GLY A 13 -7.39 -15.21 12.41
CA GLY A 13 -8.71 -15.82 12.50
C GLY A 13 -9.51 -15.79 11.19
N GLY A 14 -8.93 -15.23 10.12
CA GLY A 14 -9.43 -15.28 8.75
C GLY A 14 -8.94 -16.51 7.98
N VAL A 15 -8.87 -16.36 6.65
CA VAL A 15 -8.33 -17.39 5.74
C VAL A 15 -6.84 -17.17 5.57
N ASP A 16 -6.04 -18.17 5.95
CA ASP A 16 -4.59 -18.17 5.76
C ASP A 16 -4.26 -18.81 4.39
N TRP A 17 -3.89 -17.99 3.40
CA TRP A 17 -3.66 -18.43 2.03
C TRP A 17 -2.23 -18.97 1.84
N LEU A 18 -2.11 -20.22 1.37
CA LEU A 18 -0.82 -20.91 1.29
C LEU A 18 -0.49 -21.29 -0.16
N ARG A 19 0.63 -20.74 -0.68
CA ARG A 19 1.16 -21.10 -2.00
C ARG A 19 2.29 -22.12 -1.87
N THR A 20 2.04 -23.37 -2.27
CA THR A 20 3.00 -24.49 -2.15
C THR A 20 3.22 -25.26 -3.48
N PRO A 21 3.62 -24.59 -4.57
CA PRO A 21 3.64 -25.17 -5.93
C PRO A 21 4.61 -26.35 -6.11
N GLU A 22 5.71 -26.38 -5.36
CA GLU A 22 6.73 -27.43 -5.43
C GLU A 22 6.44 -28.64 -4.53
N ALA A 23 5.27 -28.64 -3.89
CA ALA A 23 4.90 -29.68 -2.96
C ALA A 23 3.99 -30.73 -3.59
N THR A 24 4.43 -31.99 -3.52
CA THR A 24 3.61 -33.15 -3.87
C THR A 24 3.40 -34.01 -2.63
N ALA A 25 2.15 -34.38 -2.36
CA ALA A 25 1.81 -35.29 -1.27
C ALA A 25 0.63 -36.18 -1.67
N ARG A 26 0.64 -37.43 -1.18
CA ARG A 26 -0.52 -38.33 -1.24
C ARG A 26 -1.47 -38.14 -0.05
N TRP A 27 -0.92 -37.65 1.06
CA TRP A 27 -1.64 -37.45 2.32
C TRP A 27 -1.17 -36.15 2.95
N LEU A 28 -2.10 -35.40 3.54
CA LEU A 28 -1.82 -34.23 4.36
C LEU A 28 -2.06 -34.59 5.82
N LYS A 29 -1.16 -34.14 6.70
CA LYS A 29 -1.29 -34.22 8.15
C LYS A 29 -1.27 -32.80 8.69
N LEU A 30 -2.20 -32.51 9.58
CA LEU A 30 -2.24 -31.27 10.34
C LEU A 30 -1.71 -31.53 11.74
N GLU A 31 -0.91 -30.61 12.23
CA GLU A 31 -0.36 -30.65 13.58
C GLU A 31 -0.71 -29.35 14.31
N PRO A 32 -1.80 -29.34 15.09
CA PRO A 32 -2.20 -28.15 15.83
C PRO A 32 -1.14 -27.79 16.88
N LEU A 33 -0.57 -26.58 16.78
CA LEU A 33 0.58 -26.18 17.60
C LEU A 33 0.18 -25.47 18.90
N ARG A 34 -0.80 -24.57 18.85
CA ARG A 34 -1.18 -23.72 19.99
C ARG A 34 -2.71 -23.68 20.18
N PRO A 35 -3.24 -24.17 21.32
CA PRO A 35 -4.66 -24.08 21.59
C PRO A 35 -5.01 -22.67 22.08
N VAL A 36 -6.22 -22.22 21.75
CA VAL A 36 -6.82 -20.94 22.19
C VAL A 36 -7.81 -21.18 23.33
N PRO A 37 -8.15 -20.17 24.14
CA PRO A 37 -9.25 -20.29 25.10
C PRO A 37 -10.53 -20.74 24.40
N ALA A 38 -11.20 -21.75 24.96
CA ALA A 38 -12.49 -22.19 24.45
C ALA A 38 -13.51 -21.05 24.61
N PRO A 39 -14.43 -20.85 23.65
CA PRO A 39 -15.46 -19.82 23.77
C PRO A 39 -16.27 -20.04 25.06
N ASP A 40 -16.54 -18.96 25.80
CA ASP A 40 -17.43 -18.97 26.97
C ASP A 40 -18.91 -19.22 26.60
N VAL A 41 -19.21 -19.51 25.32
CA VAL A 41 -20.53 -19.89 24.85
C VAL A 41 -20.81 -21.32 25.30
N VAL A 42 -21.09 -21.46 26.60
CA VAL A 42 -21.85 -22.59 27.11
C VAL A 42 -23.23 -22.46 26.45
N GLY A 43 -23.55 -23.34 25.51
CA GLY A 43 -24.92 -23.46 25.00
C GLY A 43 -25.88 -23.49 26.19
N SER A 44 -27.09 -22.94 26.01
CA SER A 44 -28.17 -22.61 26.98
C SER A 44 -28.45 -23.54 28.20
N SER A 45 -27.71 -24.61 28.40
CA SER A 45 -27.66 -25.46 29.59
C SER A 45 -26.35 -25.27 30.38
N GLY A 46 -26.33 -24.32 31.34
CA GLY A 46 -25.36 -24.37 32.44
C GLY A 46 -24.72 -23.04 32.83
N ALA A 47 -25.49 -22.15 33.48
CA ALA A 47 -24.93 -21.09 34.29
C ALA A 47 -24.17 -21.71 35.48
N GLY A 48 -22.85 -21.79 35.35
CA GLY A 48 -21.97 -22.30 36.39
C GLY A 48 -20.54 -21.88 36.09
N GLN A 49 -20.25 -20.58 36.21
CA GLN A 49 -18.89 -20.05 36.19
C GLN A 49 -18.15 -20.70 37.37
N ARG A 50 -17.38 -21.76 37.10
CA ARG A 50 -16.57 -22.44 38.11
C ARG A 50 -15.42 -21.52 38.51
N LEU A 51 -15.63 -20.70 39.53
CA LEU A 51 -14.57 -19.96 40.21
C LEU A 51 -13.47 -20.95 40.63
N GLY A 52 -12.30 -20.88 39.98
CA GLY A 52 -11.15 -21.75 40.24
C GLY A 52 -10.95 -22.94 39.29
N ALA A 53 -11.77 -23.11 38.23
CA ALA A 53 -11.47 -24.07 37.18
C ALA A 53 -10.51 -23.45 36.14
N THR A 54 -9.52 -24.22 35.69
CA THR A 54 -8.69 -23.87 34.54
C THR A 54 -9.56 -23.67 33.31
N GLN A 55 -9.38 -22.55 32.61
CA GLN A 55 -10.09 -22.25 31.37
C GLN A 55 -9.81 -23.37 30.36
N ALA A 56 -10.87 -23.98 29.82
CA ALA A 56 -10.72 -24.99 28.78
C ALA A 56 -10.07 -24.35 27.54
N THR A 57 -9.24 -25.11 26.84
CA THR A 57 -8.61 -24.66 25.60
C THR A 57 -9.03 -25.56 24.44
N THR A 58 -9.06 -25.01 23.23
CA THR A 58 -9.46 -25.70 21.99
C THR A 58 -8.53 -25.31 20.85
N TYR A 59 -8.52 -26.08 19.77
CA TYR A 59 -7.96 -25.63 18.50
C TYR A 59 -9.11 -25.14 17.63
N ALA A 60 -8.94 -24.01 16.96
CA ALA A 60 -9.93 -23.44 16.05
C ALA A 60 -9.43 -23.60 14.62
N LEU A 61 -10.11 -24.43 13.86
CA LEU A 61 -9.92 -24.60 12.42
C LEU A 61 -11.29 -24.99 11.85
N ASN A 62 -11.82 -24.18 10.94
CA ASN A 62 -13.14 -24.44 10.37
C ASN A 62 -13.05 -25.40 9.18
N GLU A 63 -12.15 -25.13 8.25
CA GLU A 63 -12.05 -25.83 6.97
C GLU A 63 -10.62 -25.79 6.43
N ILE A 64 -10.28 -26.79 5.60
CA ILE A 64 -9.11 -26.77 4.73
C ILE A 64 -9.56 -27.18 3.34
N GLU A 65 -9.19 -26.35 2.37
CA GLU A 65 -9.40 -26.60 0.96
C GLU A 65 -8.06 -26.80 0.25
N VAL A 66 -8.01 -27.75 -0.68
CA VAL A 66 -6.83 -28.01 -1.51
C VAL A 66 -7.17 -27.60 -2.93
N GLU A 67 -6.57 -26.48 -3.34
CA GLU A 67 -6.81 -25.91 -4.66
C GLU A 67 -6.06 -26.65 -5.78
N PRO A 68 -6.56 -26.58 -7.03
CA PRO A 68 -5.84 -27.09 -8.19
C PRO A 68 -4.48 -26.40 -8.38
N LEU A 69 -3.51 -27.09 -8.98
CA LEU A 69 -2.16 -26.54 -9.24
C LEU A 69 -2.18 -25.17 -9.96
N ALA A 70 -3.16 -24.95 -10.84
CA ALA A 70 -3.34 -23.70 -11.57
C ALA A 70 -3.56 -22.49 -10.65
N PHE A 71 -4.13 -22.67 -9.44
CA PHE A 71 -4.36 -21.62 -8.46
C PHE A 71 -3.05 -20.97 -8.00
N GLY A 72 -1.98 -21.76 -7.91
CA GLY A 72 -0.67 -21.31 -7.40
C GLY A 72 0.45 -21.35 -8.43
N ALA A 73 0.14 -21.38 -9.74
CA ALA A 73 1.12 -21.64 -10.80
C ALA A 73 2.33 -20.68 -10.75
N ASP A 74 2.08 -19.39 -10.54
CA ASP A 74 3.06 -18.36 -10.20
C ASP A 74 2.49 -17.43 -9.11
N ALA A 75 3.30 -16.49 -8.61
CA ALA A 75 2.88 -15.59 -7.54
C ALA A 75 1.77 -14.63 -7.98
N THR A 76 1.81 -14.15 -9.23
CA THR A 76 0.79 -13.26 -9.78
C THR A 76 -0.55 -13.97 -9.93
N VAL A 77 -0.56 -15.18 -10.49
CA VAL A 77 -1.77 -16.01 -10.61
C VAL A 77 -2.36 -16.33 -9.24
N PHE A 78 -1.52 -16.62 -8.26
CA PHE A 78 -1.95 -16.84 -6.89
C PHE A 78 -2.64 -15.61 -6.29
N VAL A 79 -2.02 -14.43 -6.39
CA VAL A 79 -2.63 -13.20 -5.86
C VAL A 79 -3.89 -12.82 -6.64
N GLU A 80 -3.97 -13.04 -7.96
CA GLU A 80 -5.22 -12.88 -8.73
C GLU A 80 -6.32 -13.83 -8.25
N ALA A 81 -5.98 -15.07 -7.85
CA ALA A 81 -6.94 -16.04 -7.34
C ALA A 81 -7.43 -15.63 -5.95
N VAL A 82 -6.51 -15.28 -5.04
CA VAL A 82 -6.84 -14.76 -3.70
C VAL A 82 -7.69 -13.49 -3.80
N ALA A 83 -7.36 -12.57 -4.70
CA ALA A 83 -8.12 -11.33 -4.88
C ALA A 83 -9.60 -11.60 -5.21
N LYS A 84 -9.90 -12.60 -6.05
CA LYS A 84 -11.28 -12.94 -6.45
C LYS A 84 -12.12 -13.52 -5.33
N GLU A 85 -11.49 -14.18 -4.36
CA GLU A 85 -12.15 -14.70 -3.14
C GLU A 85 -12.32 -13.62 -2.06
N ASN A 86 -11.78 -12.42 -2.29
CA ASN A 86 -11.79 -11.33 -1.35
C ASN A 86 -12.66 -10.16 -1.82
N ARG A 87 -12.99 -9.28 -0.86
CA ARG A 87 -13.75 -8.06 -1.16
C ARG A 87 -12.99 -7.21 -2.17
N ARG A 88 -13.69 -6.76 -3.21
CA ARG A 88 -13.19 -5.72 -4.12
C ARG A 88 -12.64 -4.52 -3.34
N GLY A 89 -11.49 -4.00 -3.76
CA GLY A 89 -10.79 -2.92 -3.07
C GLY A 89 -9.63 -3.37 -2.18
N LEU A 90 -9.57 -4.64 -1.77
CA LEU A 90 -8.46 -5.14 -0.94
C LEU A 90 -7.19 -5.44 -1.74
N TYR A 91 -7.30 -5.57 -3.05
CA TYR A 91 -6.17 -5.74 -3.95
C TYR A 91 -6.27 -4.67 -5.05
N PRO A 92 -5.16 -4.32 -5.73
CA PRO A 92 -5.23 -3.38 -6.85
C PRO A 92 -6.21 -3.90 -7.92
N ARG A 93 -6.97 -3.01 -8.56
CA ARG A 93 -8.03 -3.38 -9.52
C ARG A 93 -7.58 -4.33 -10.62
N GLY A 94 -6.32 -4.23 -11.04
CA GLY A 94 -5.70 -5.10 -12.04
C GLY A 94 -5.74 -6.58 -11.66
N PHE A 95 -5.68 -6.92 -10.36
CA PHE A 95 -5.78 -8.30 -9.87
C PHE A 95 -7.22 -8.83 -9.87
N PHE A 96 -8.22 -7.96 -9.96
CA PHE A 96 -9.61 -8.31 -10.25
C PHE A 96 -9.89 -8.47 -11.76
N GLY A 97 -8.86 -8.28 -12.60
CA GLY A 97 -9.00 -8.30 -14.07
C GLY A 97 -9.58 -7.01 -14.66
N GLU A 98 -9.70 -5.95 -13.84
CA GLU A 98 -10.10 -4.63 -14.32
C GLU A 98 -8.91 -3.93 -15.01
N GLN A 99 -9.19 -3.18 -16.06
CA GLN A 99 -8.18 -2.33 -16.68
C GLN A 99 -7.76 -1.23 -15.70
N SER A 100 -6.45 -1.10 -15.51
CA SER A 100 -5.84 0.01 -14.77
C SER A 100 -5.17 1.00 -15.71
N TYR A 101 -5.16 2.27 -15.32
CA TYR A 101 -4.34 3.31 -15.90
C TYR A 101 -3.28 3.76 -14.88
N TRP A 102 -2.11 4.15 -15.38
CA TRP A 102 -1.01 4.65 -14.58
C TRP A 102 -0.19 5.64 -15.41
N THR A 103 0.60 6.47 -14.74
CA THR A 103 1.61 7.31 -15.39
C THR A 103 2.97 7.20 -14.69
N LEU A 104 4.04 7.49 -15.43
CA LEU A 104 5.41 7.46 -14.95
C LEU A 104 5.69 8.65 -14.02
N VAL A 105 6.48 8.38 -12.99
CA VAL A 105 7.05 9.38 -12.08
C VAL A 105 8.56 9.18 -12.04
N GLY A 106 9.30 10.10 -12.63
CA GLY A 106 10.75 10.01 -12.74
C GLY A 106 11.37 11.36 -13.09
N VAL A 107 12.70 11.44 -13.04
CA VAL A 107 13.44 12.63 -13.44
C VAL A 107 13.84 12.53 -14.91
N ASP A 108 13.91 13.69 -15.57
CA ASP A 108 14.40 13.82 -16.94
C ASP A 108 15.83 13.25 -17.08
N GLY A 109 16.04 12.36 -18.04
CA GLY A 109 17.30 11.63 -18.24
C GLY A 109 17.62 10.54 -17.20
N GLY A 110 16.72 10.27 -16.25
CA GLY A 110 16.87 9.21 -15.24
C GLY A 110 16.72 7.80 -15.82
N GLY A 111 17.50 6.84 -15.29
CA GLY A 111 17.42 5.42 -15.68
C GLY A 111 16.32 4.62 -14.97
N GLU A 112 15.83 5.13 -13.84
CA GLU A 112 14.81 4.51 -13.00
C GLU A 112 13.59 5.44 -12.86
N SER A 113 12.43 4.85 -12.58
CA SER A 113 11.16 5.56 -12.39
C SER A 113 10.21 4.77 -11.50
N GLY A 114 9.33 5.48 -10.81
CA GLY A 114 8.14 4.92 -10.19
C GLY A 114 6.92 5.05 -11.10
N LEU A 115 5.79 4.53 -10.64
CA LEU A 115 4.48 4.71 -11.25
C LEU A 115 3.51 5.26 -10.22
N ILE A 116 2.55 6.07 -10.65
CA ILE A 116 1.33 6.31 -9.87
C ILE A 116 0.14 5.74 -10.62
N GLY A 117 -0.63 4.88 -9.95
CA GLY A 117 -1.85 4.28 -10.48
C GLY A 117 -3.04 5.23 -10.37
N GLU A 118 -4.06 5.02 -11.20
CA GLU A 118 -5.29 5.82 -11.18
C GLU A 118 -6.03 5.79 -9.84
N ASP A 119 -5.77 4.76 -9.02
CA ASP A 119 -6.34 4.55 -7.68
C ASP A 119 -5.48 5.15 -6.56
N GLY A 120 -4.27 5.65 -6.86
CA GLY A 120 -3.40 6.32 -5.89
C GLY A 120 -2.30 5.46 -5.27
N ALA A 121 -2.16 4.19 -5.66
CA ALA A 121 -0.96 3.40 -5.34
C ALA A 121 0.27 3.96 -6.08
N ILE A 122 1.43 3.99 -5.42
CA ILE A 122 2.69 4.50 -5.97
C ILE A 122 3.72 3.36 -5.99
N GLU A 123 4.18 2.95 -7.16
CA GLU A 123 5.25 1.97 -7.36
C GLU A 123 6.61 2.61 -7.09
N LEU A 124 7.43 1.95 -6.26
CA LEU A 124 8.66 2.54 -5.72
C LEU A 124 9.85 2.56 -6.70
N ARG A 125 9.81 1.71 -7.72
CA ARG A 125 10.80 1.62 -8.80
C ARG A 125 10.22 0.79 -9.93
N ARG A 126 10.92 0.69 -11.06
CA ARG A 126 10.49 -0.14 -12.19
C ARG A 126 10.30 -1.60 -11.77
N ALA A 127 9.10 -2.13 -11.98
CA ALA A 127 8.70 -3.49 -11.60
C ALA A 127 8.84 -3.75 -10.08
N GLY A 128 8.62 -2.71 -9.28
CA GLY A 128 8.82 -2.71 -7.84
C GLY A 128 7.53 -2.93 -7.03
N PRO A 129 7.65 -3.09 -5.71
CA PRO A 129 6.51 -3.02 -4.80
C PRO A 129 5.94 -1.60 -4.75
N SER A 130 4.70 -1.48 -4.27
CA SER A 130 4.00 -0.19 -4.18
C SER A 130 3.69 0.22 -2.75
N ILE A 131 3.57 1.53 -2.53
CA ILE A 131 2.86 2.10 -1.38
C ILE A 131 1.42 2.40 -1.79
N GLU A 132 0.45 1.77 -1.14
CA GLU A 132 -0.98 1.96 -1.40
C GLU A 132 -1.67 2.59 -0.18
N PRO A 133 -2.49 3.64 -0.37
CA PRO A 133 -3.23 4.26 0.72
C PRO A 133 -4.49 3.47 1.09
N PHE A 134 -4.82 3.47 2.37
CA PHE A 134 -6.11 3.06 2.92
C PHE A 134 -6.55 4.03 4.00
N VAL A 135 -7.86 4.20 4.18
CA VAL A 135 -8.41 5.02 5.28
C VAL A 135 -9.30 4.15 6.15
N VAL A 136 -9.05 4.13 7.46
CA VAL A 136 -10.00 3.56 8.43
C VAL A 136 -10.85 4.69 8.98
N ASP A 137 -12.16 4.53 8.84
CA ASP A 137 -13.18 5.47 9.28
C ASP A 137 -14.22 4.72 10.11
N ASN A 138 -14.31 5.04 11.40
CA ASN A 138 -15.21 4.36 12.34
C ASN A 138 -15.08 2.83 12.33
N GLY A 139 -13.83 2.33 12.28
CA GLY A 139 -13.53 0.89 12.24
C GLY A 139 -13.81 0.20 10.91
N ARG A 140 -14.28 0.93 9.90
CA ARG A 140 -14.42 0.41 8.52
C ARG A 140 -13.18 0.76 7.71
N LEU A 141 -12.62 -0.24 7.04
CA LEU A 141 -11.61 -0.04 6.01
C LEU A 141 -12.25 0.50 4.72
N ILE A 142 -11.84 1.71 4.34
CA ILE A 142 -12.18 2.39 3.09
C ILE A 142 -11.01 2.23 2.11
N THR A 143 -11.34 1.77 0.90
CA THR A 143 -10.40 1.47 -0.19
C THR A 143 -10.71 2.31 -1.42
N TRP A 144 -9.91 2.17 -2.48
CA TRP A 144 -10.20 2.77 -3.79
C TRP A 144 -11.58 2.37 -4.34
N ALA A 145 -12.10 1.20 -3.96
CA ALA A 145 -13.40 0.71 -4.40
C ALA A 145 -14.60 1.37 -3.70
N ASP A 146 -14.36 2.12 -2.62
CA ASP A 146 -15.39 2.70 -1.75
C ASP A 146 -15.58 4.22 -1.95
N VAL A 147 -14.82 4.84 -2.86
CA VAL A 147 -14.74 6.30 -3.02
C VAL A 147 -14.93 6.73 -4.49
N ASN A 148 -15.27 8.00 -4.70
CA ASN A 148 -15.19 8.60 -6.02
C ASN A 148 -13.74 9.05 -6.28
N ILE A 149 -13.21 8.72 -7.45
CA ILE A 149 -11.82 9.00 -7.80
C ILE A 149 -11.76 9.97 -8.99
N ALA A 150 -10.92 10.99 -8.86
CA ALA A 150 -10.54 11.87 -9.95
C ALA A 150 -9.02 12.00 -10.05
N GLN A 151 -8.47 11.97 -11.26
CA GLN A 151 -7.06 12.19 -11.53
C GLN A 151 -6.82 13.62 -12.02
N GLY A 152 -5.63 14.15 -11.77
CA GLY A 152 -5.26 15.48 -12.24
C GLY A 152 -3.76 15.69 -12.20
N LEU A 153 -3.33 16.72 -12.93
CA LEU A 153 -1.96 17.22 -12.93
C LEU A 153 -1.89 18.53 -12.16
N LYS A 154 -0.72 18.86 -11.59
CA LYS A 154 -0.55 20.17 -10.94
C LYS A 154 -0.80 21.29 -11.96
N ASN A 155 -1.73 22.18 -11.60
CA ASN A 155 -2.28 23.24 -12.47
C ASN A 155 -2.88 22.74 -13.81
N GLY A 156 -3.20 21.45 -13.93
CA GLY A 156 -3.77 20.86 -15.15
C GLY A 156 -2.76 20.43 -16.22
N GLU A 157 -1.50 20.83 -16.12
CA GLU A 157 -0.50 20.67 -17.19
C GLU A 157 0.86 20.12 -16.73
N LEU A 158 1.29 20.38 -15.49
CA LEU A 158 2.62 20.00 -15.04
C LEU A 158 2.69 18.51 -14.73
N PRO A 159 3.80 17.80 -15.03
CA PRO A 159 3.95 16.34 -14.84
C PRO A 159 4.13 15.96 -13.36
N ILE A 160 3.28 16.50 -12.50
CA ILE A 160 3.15 16.22 -11.07
C ILE A 160 1.74 15.64 -10.92
N PRO A 161 1.58 14.32 -11.11
CA PRO A 161 0.28 13.66 -11.08
C PRO A 161 -0.29 13.56 -9.68
N SER A 162 -1.62 13.57 -9.63
CA SER A 162 -2.40 13.39 -8.41
C SER A 162 -3.66 12.56 -8.64
N VAL A 163 -4.08 11.89 -7.58
CA VAL A 163 -5.33 11.15 -7.48
C VAL A 163 -6.09 11.69 -6.28
N THR A 164 -7.36 12.03 -6.45
CA THR A 164 -8.21 12.54 -5.37
C THR A 164 -9.33 11.55 -5.10
N TRP A 165 -9.32 10.96 -3.91
CA TRP A 165 -10.44 10.21 -3.36
C TRP A 165 -11.42 11.17 -2.70
N THR A 166 -12.70 11.02 -3.01
CA THR A 166 -13.80 11.76 -2.40
C THR A 166 -14.76 10.78 -1.73
N ALA A 167 -14.80 10.81 -0.41
CA ALA A 167 -15.83 10.19 0.42
C ALA A 167 -16.87 11.24 0.83
N ASP A 168 -17.86 10.85 1.63
CA ASP A 168 -18.95 11.74 2.05
C ASP A 168 -18.45 12.95 2.86
N ASP A 169 -17.54 12.71 3.81
CA ASP A 169 -17.15 13.67 4.85
C ASP A 169 -15.64 13.99 4.86
N TRP A 170 -14.89 13.45 3.90
CA TRP A 170 -13.46 13.70 3.76
C TRP A 170 -12.97 13.45 2.33
N THR A 171 -11.81 14.04 2.02
CA THR A 171 -11.07 13.78 0.77
C THR A 171 -9.63 13.39 1.08
N LEU A 172 -9.06 12.51 0.27
CA LEU A 172 -7.63 12.18 0.29
C LEU A 172 -7.05 12.52 -1.08
N LYS A 173 -6.15 13.51 -1.14
CA LYS A 173 -5.38 13.80 -2.35
C LYS A 173 -4.00 13.15 -2.24
N ILE A 174 -3.74 12.21 -3.13
CA ILE A 174 -2.44 11.57 -3.32
C ILE A 174 -1.72 12.29 -4.45
N THR A 175 -0.47 12.70 -4.25
CA THR A 175 0.38 13.31 -5.28
C THR A 175 1.71 12.60 -5.28
N SER A 176 2.26 12.31 -6.45
CA SER A 176 3.62 11.77 -6.58
C SER A 176 4.43 12.57 -7.55
N PHE A 177 5.72 12.72 -7.26
CA PHE A 177 6.68 13.39 -8.10
C PHE A 177 8.08 12.84 -7.85
N ALA A 178 8.98 13.06 -8.79
CA ALA A 178 10.39 12.73 -8.65
C ALA A 178 11.23 14.00 -8.75
N ASP A 179 12.32 14.02 -8.01
CA ASP A 179 13.22 15.16 -7.89
C ASP A 179 14.68 14.70 -7.75
N GLY A 180 15.63 15.57 -8.05
CA GLY A 180 17.06 15.29 -7.99
C GLY A 180 17.71 15.11 -9.36
N GLN A 181 19.02 14.84 -9.34
CA GLN A 181 19.79 14.56 -10.56
C GLN A 181 19.51 13.13 -11.04
N ALA A 182 19.73 12.85 -12.34
CA ALA A 182 19.44 11.55 -12.95
C ALA A 182 20.07 10.35 -12.22
N ASP A 183 21.25 10.52 -11.63
CA ASP A 183 22.02 9.51 -10.88
C ASP A 183 21.78 9.55 -9.35
N GLN A 184 20.97 10.49 -8.86
CA GLN A 184 20.62 10.70 -7.46
C GLN A 184 19.13 11.03 -7.30
N ALA A 185 18.28 10.36 -8.09
CA ALA A 185 16.87 10.68 -8.18
C ALA A 185 16.09 10.12 -6.99
N GLN A 186 15.13 10.88 -6.51
CA GLN A 186 14.27 10.55 -5.39
C GLN A 186 12.80 10.54 -5.85
N LEU A 187 12.03 9.60 -5.33
CA LEU A 187 10.58 9.51 -5.49
C LEU A 187 9.88 9.97 -4.22
N TRP A 188 8.87 10.80 -4.40
CA TRP A 188 8.10 11.39 -3.30
C TRP A 188 6.63 10.98 -3.40
N GLY A 189 6.04 10.67 -2.25
CA GLY A 189 4.60 10.46 -2.09
C GLY A 189 4.04 11.44 -1.08
N ARG A 190 3.03 12.21 -1.49
CA ARG A 190 2.30 13.18 -0.66
C ARG A 190 0.84 12.75 -0.52
N TYR A 191 0.31 12.84 0.69
CA TYR A 191 -1.06 12.49 1.03
C TYR A 191 -1.67 13.59 1.88
N ASP A 192 -2.62 14.34 1.30
CA ASP A 192 -3.37 15.37 2.00
C ASP A 192 -4.77 14.83 2.34
N LEU A 193 -5.00 14.54 3.63
CA LEU A 193 -6.29 14.09 4.14
C LEU A 193 -7.05 15.28 4.74
N THR A 194 -8.19 15.62 4.15
CA THR A 194 -8.99 16.79 4.50
C THR A 194 -10.35 16.38 5.05
N ASN A 195 -10.75 16.97 6.17
CA ASN A 195 -12.11 16.87 6.67
C ASN A 195 -13.03 17.87 5.96
N THR A 196 -13.97 17.37 5.16
CA THR A 196 -14.93 18.21 4.41
C THR A 196 -16.27 18.35 5.14
N SER A 197 -16.45 17.68 6.27
CA SER A 197 -17.66 17.78 7.09
C SER A 197 -17.67 19.04 7.96
N SER A 198 -18.82 19.31 8.59
CA SER A 198 -18.99 20.41 9.54
C SER A 198 -18.67 20.03 10.99
N ARG A 199 -18.08 18.87 11.25
CA ARG A 199 -17.77 18.36 12.61
C ARG A 199 -16.33 17.84 12.67
N PRO A 200 -15.72 17.78 13.87
CA PRO A 200 -14.44 17.08 14.02
C PRO A 200 -14.55 15.62 13.57
N ARG A 201 -13.51 15.11 12.92
CA ARG A 201 -13.43 13.74 12.40
C ARG A 201 -12.15 13.08 12.89
N SER A 202 -12.25 11.85 13.38
CA SER A 202 -11.11 11.00 13.66
C SER A 202 -11.02 9.94 12.58
N LEU A 203 -9.86 9.89 11.90
CA LEU A 203 -9.57 9.00 10.79
C LEU A 203 -8.21 8.35 11.05
N THR A 204 -7.98 7.20 10.44
CA THR A 204 -6.64 6.60 10.40
C THR A 204 -6.23 6.46 8.94
N LEU A 205 -5.12 7.08 8.56
CA LEU A 205 -4.50 6.90 7.25
C LEU A 205 -3.43 5.82 7.37
N ALA A 206 -3.55 4.75 6.59
CA ALA A 206 -2.56 3.70 6.49
C ALA A 206 -1.90 3.75 5.11
N LEU A 207 -0.57 3.77 5.09
CA LEU A 207 0.25 3.69 3.87
C LEU A 207 0.90 2.31 3.84
N ALA A 208 0.33 1.41 3.05
CA ALA A 208 0.71 0.01 3.01
C ALA A 208 1.79 -0.25 1.95
N ALA A 209 2.92 -0.81 2.35
CA ALA A 209 3.90 -1.42 1.46
C ALA A 209 3.40 -2.80 1.03
N ARG A 210 3.18 -2.96 -0.28
CA ARG A 210 2.58 -4.16 -0.86
C ARG A 210 3.47 -4.79 -1.91
N PRO A 211 3.58 -6.14 -1.96
CA PRO A 211 4.34 -6.88 -2.96
C PRO A 211 3.63 -6.94 -4.33
N MET A 212 3.03 -5.83 -4.74
CA MET A 212 2.29 -5.69 -5.99
C MET A 212 2.77 -4.44 -6.70
N GLN A 213 2.94 -4.57 -8.01
CA GLN A 213 3.20 -3.47 -8.92
C GLN A 213 1.92 -2.65 -9.12
N VAL A 214 2.08 -1.36 -9.43
CA VAL A 214 1.01 -0.56 -10.03
C VAL A 214 0.72 -1.07 -11.44
N ASN A 215 1.77 -1.50 -12.16
CA ASN A 215 1.62 -2.15 -13.45
C ASN A 215 0.90 -3.51 -13.30
N ALA A 216 -0.33 -3.60 -13.82
CA ALA A 216 -1.18 -4.77 -13.66
C ALA A 216 -0.74 -6.00 -14.50
N PRO A 217 -1.10 -7.23 -14.08
CA PRO A 217 -0.68 -8.48 -14.76
C PRO A 217 -0.98 -8.55 -16.27
N ARG A 218 -2.05 -7.91 -16.73
CA ARG A 218 -2.59 -8.05 -18.10
C ARG A 218 -2.25 -6.90 -19.04
N GLN A 219 -1.52 -5.89 -18.57
CA GLN A 219 -1.28 -4.64 -19.31
C GLN A 219 0.21 -4.34 -19.45
N PHE A 220 0.94 -5.18 -20.16
CA PHE A 220 2.36 -4.93 -20.42
C PHE A 220 2.70 -4.93 -21.91
N LEU A 221 3.59 -4.02 -22.30
CA LEU A 221 4.25 -4.04 -23.60
C LEU A 221 5.54 -4.87 -23.56
N ALA A 222 6.38 -4.64 -22.54
CA ALA A 222 7.70 -5.26 -22.42
C ALA A 222 8.01 -5.87 -21.04
N ILE A 223 7.51 -5.28 -19.95
CA ILE A 223 7.76 -5.75 -18.58
C ILE A 223 6.46 -6.29 -17.98
N PRO A 224 6.39 -7.59 -17.66
CA PRO A 224 5.22 -8.18 -17.00
C PRO A 224 4.90 -7.45 -15.70
N GLY A 225 3.65 -7.01 -15.57
CA GLY A 225 3.10 -6.49 -14.32
C GLY A 225 2.69 -7.60 -13.35
N GLY A 226 2.16 -7.21 -12.19
CA GLY A 226 1.65 -8.15 -11.18
C GLY A 226 2.46 -8.12 -9.89
N VAL A 227 2.81 -9.29 -9.36
CA VAL A 227 3.56 -9.38 -8.10
C VAL A 227 4.98 -8.84 -8.27
N SER A 228 5.46 -8.10 -7.27
CA SER A 228 6.86 -7.75 -7.10
C SER A 228 7.32 -8.28 -5.74
N SER A 229 8.25 -9.24 -5.76
CA SER A 229 8.65 -9.98 -4.56
C SER A 229 9.19 -9.07 -3.45
N VAL A 230 8.62 -9.21 -2.25
CA VAL A 230 9.13 -8.68 -0.99
C VAL A 230 9.32 -9.88 -0.07
N GLU A 231 10.56 -10.34 0.03
CA GLU A 231 10.93 -11.48 0.87
C GLU A 231 11.12 -11.04 2.32
N THR A 232 11.70 -9.85 2.52
CA THR A 232 11.91 -9.29 3.85
C THR A 232 11.38 -7.87 3.91
N ILE A 233 10.62 -7.57 4.95
CA ILE A 233 10.18 -6.23 5.29
C ILE A 233 10.61 -5.91 6.72
N ALA A 234 11.16 -4.72 6.93
CA ALA A 234 11.69 -4.31 8.22
C ALA A 234 11.38 -2.85 8.52
N TRP A 235 11.21 -2.54 9.80
CA TRP A 235 11.11 -1.19 10.32
C TRP A 235 12.15 -1.01 11.41
N ASP A 236 12.98 0.03 11.33
CA ASP A 236 14.07 0.26 12.27
C ASP A 236 13.84 1.44 13.23
N GLY A 237 12.63 2.01 13.23
CA GLY A 237 12.29 3.21 13.99
C GLY A 237 12.36 4.50 13.17
N ALA A 238 12.95 4.46 11.97
CA ALA A 238 13.06 5.62 11.09
C ALA A 238 12.56 5.34 9.67
N GLU A 239 12.86 4.17 9.11
CA GLU A 239 12.55 3.83 7.72
C GLU A 239 11.92 2.44 7.59
N LEU A 240 11.05 2.31 6.59
CA LEU A 240 10.55 1.02 6.14
C LEU A 240 11.48 0.47 5.06
N LYS A 241 12.01 -0.72 5.27
CA LYS A 241 12.97 -1.40 4.41
C LYS A 241 12.27 -2.56 3.71
N LEU A 242 12.30 -2.57 2.38
CA LEU A 242 11.75 -3.64 1.56
C LEU A 242 12.92 -4.30 0.84
N ASN A 243 13.18 -5.57 1.19
CA ASN A 243 14.40 -6.28 0.83
C ASN A 243 15.67 -5.45 1.17
N ASP A 244 16.79 -5.78 0.54
CA ASP A 244 18.05 -5.10 0.83
C ASP A 244 18.19 -3.71 0.18
N THR A 245 17.33 -3.36 -0.78
CA THR A 245 17.57 -2.22 -1.68
C THR A 245 16.60 -1.07 -1.52
N LEU A 246 15.32 -1.33 -1.21
CA LEU A 246 14.33 -0.27 -1.13
C LEU A 246 14.18 0.24 0.31
N ARG A 247 14.17 1.56 0.44
CA ARG A 247 13.98 2.29 1.70
C ARG A 247 12.90 3.34 1.49
N VAL A 248 11.95 3.40 2.40
CA VAL A 248 10.90 4.41 2.42
C VAL A 248 11.01 5.16 3.73
N GLN A 249 11.44 6.42 3.63
CA GLN A 249 11.56 7.31 4.77
C GLN A 249 10.28 8.14 4.91
N PRO A 250 9.46 7.94 5.97
CA PRO A 250 8.32 8.79 6.24
C PRO A 250 8.75 10.18 6.73
N LEU A 251 8.05 11.21 6.28
CA LEU A 251 8.28 12.62 6.65
C LEU A 251 7.51 13.04 7.92
N ALA A 252 6.74 12.12 8.49
CA ALA A 252 6.07 12.23 9.77
C ALA A 252 6.20 10.88 10.49
N THR A 253 6.42 10.92 11.80
CA THR A 253 6.44 9.70 12.62
C THR A 253 5.08 9.01 12.52
N PRO A 254 5.02 7.74 12.08
CA PRO A 254 3.78 6.97 12.16
C PRO A 254 3.46 6.68 13.62
N ASP A 255 2.17 6.59 13.95
CA ASP A 255 1.73 6.20 15.29
C ASP A 255 1.96 4.69 15.50
N HIS A 256 1.66 3.91 14.46
CA HIS A 256 1.84 2.46 14.46
C HIS A 256 2.49 1.95 13.18
N VAL A 257 3.17 0.83 13.32
CA VAL A 257 3.71 0.02 12.22
C VAL A 257 3.17 -1.39 12.33
N SER A 258 2.87 -2.01 11.20
CA SER A 258 2.48 -3.42 11.10
C SER A 258 3.31 -4.09 10.01
N LEU A 259 3.84 -5.29 10.29
CA LEU A 259 4.57 -6.12 9.33
C LEU A 259 4.04 -7.56 9.48
N ALA A 260 3.81 -8.25 8.36
CA ALA A 260 3.31 -9.62 8.37
C ALA A 260 3.75 -10.40 7.12
N THR A 261 3.82 -11.73 7.26
CA THR A 261 3.82 -12.64 6.10
C THR A 261 2.43 -12.67 5.48
N PHE A 262 2.34 -13.16 4.25
CA PHE A 262 1.07 -13.23 3.52
C PHE A 262 0.02 -14.06 4.24
N ASP A 263 0.42 -15.22 4.75
CA ASP A 263 -0.41 -16.14 5.51
C ASP A 263 -0.68 -15.70 6.96
N ALA A 264 -0.02 -14.64 7.44
CA ALA A 264 -0.25 -14.06 8.77
C ALA A 264 -0.99 -12.70 8.71
N GLY A 265 -1.62 -12.38 7.58
CA GLY A 265 -2.48 -11.21 7.45
C GLY A 265 -1.75 -9.94 6.98
N SER A 266 -0.84 -10.04 6.00
CA SER A 266 -0.34 -8.87 5.27
C SER A 266 -1.39 -8.19 4.37
N ASP A 267 -2.60 -8.75 4.32
CA ASP A 267 -3.72 -8.18 3.58
C ASP A 267 -4.31 -6.93 4.29
N PRO A 268 -4.94 -5.99 3.56
CA PRO A 268 -5.42 -4.74 4.15
C PRO A 268 -6.50 -4.89 5.23
N GLN A 269 -7.21 -6.03 5.37
CA GLN A 269 -8.18 -6.20 6.46
C GLN A 269 -7.50 -6.19 7.83
N SER A 270 -6.23 -6.56 7.92
CA SER A 270 -5.50 -6.49 9.20
C SER A 270 -5.36 -5.05 9.72
N LEU A 271 -5.50 -4.05 8.85
CA LEU A 271 -5.43 -2.64 9.23
C LEU A 271 -6.54 -2.20 10.20
N ILE A 272 -7.64 -2.95 10.31
CA ILE A 272 -8.70 -2.67 11.31
C ILE A 272 -8.57 -3.52 12.58
N LEU A 273 -7.52 -4.36 12.68
CA LEU A 273 -7.27 -5.22 13.81
C LEU A 273 -6.19 -4.59 14.71
N PRO A 274 -6.53 -4.14 15.94
CA PRO A 274 -5.53 -3.54 16.84
C PRO A 274 -4.36 -4.47 17.17
N SER A 275 -4.55 -5.79 17.07
CA SER A 275 -3.50 -6.79 17.30
C SER A 275 -2.37 -6.76 16.26
N ALA A 276 -2.65 -6.24 15.06
CA ALA A 276 -1.68 -6.09 13.98
C ALA A 276 -0.76 -4.87 14.17
N TRP A 277 -1.18 -3.92 15.00
CA TRP A 277 -0.44 -2.67 15.22
C TRP A 277 0.63 -2.84 16.30
N ARG A 278 1.79 -2.26 16.03
CA ARG A 278 2.90 -2.11 16.98
C ARG A 278 3.30 -0.64 17.06
N PRO A 279 3.65 -0.12 18.25
CA PRO A 279 4.16 1.24 18.36
C PRO A 279 5.36 1.47 17.46
N ALA A 280 5.42 2.60 16.75
CA ALA A 280 6.50 2.88 15.80
C ALA A 280 7.91 3.00 16.44
N VAL A 281 8.00 3.07 17.76
CA VAL A 281 9.28 3.07 18.49
C VAL A 281 9.95 1.68 18.53
N GLU A 282 9.21 0.62 18.24
CA GLU A 282 9.70 -0.76 18.26
C GLU A 282 10.25 -1.15 16.88
N ALA A 283 11.47 -1.67 16.82
CA ALA A 283 12.02 -2.24 15.59
C ALA A 283 11.33 -3.58 15.29
N LEU A 284 11.00 -3.80 14.03
CA LEU A 284 10.26 -4.97 13.54
C LEU A 284 10.93 -5.53 12.30
N THR A 285 10.87 -6.84 12.12
CA THR A 285 11.28 -7.51 10.89
C THR A 285 10.40 -8.71 10.63
N THR A 286 10.15 -9.00 9.36
CA THR A 286 9.39 -10.17 8.93
C THR A 286 9.96 -10.67 7.62
N THR A 287 10.05 -12.00 7.50
CA THR A 287 10.52 -12.68 6.29
C THR A 287 9.43 -13.65 5.84
N ASP A 288 9.05 -13.55 4.57
CA ASP A 288 8.06 -14.40 3.92
C ASP A 288 8.72 -15.21 2.80
N ALA A 289 8.73 -16.53 2.94
CA ALA A 289 9.31 -17.44 1.94
C ALA A 289 8.58 -17.42 0.59
N THR A 290 7.36 -16.90 0.53
CA THR A 290 6.60 -16.74 -0.72
C THR A 290 6.92 -15.44 -1.45
N GLY A 291 7.70 -14.53 -0.84
CA GLY A 291 7.99 -13.22 -1.40
C GLY A 291 6.81 -12.25 -1.33
N LEU A 292 5.84 -12.50 -0.46
CA LEU A 292 4.61 -11.72 -0.33
C LEU A 292 4.50 -11.02 1.03
N ALA A 293 5.62 -10.72 1.68
CA ALA A 293 5.61 -9.93 2.91
C ALA A 293 5.04 -8.54 2.64
N GLY A 294 4.29 -8.01 3.61
CA GLY A 294 3.69 -6.69 3.52
C GLY A 294 3.65 -6.00 4.88
N GLY A 295 3.33 -4.72 4.86
CA GLY A 295 3.22 -3.94 6.08
C GLY A 295 2.65 -2.56 5.84
N ALA A 296 2.38 -1.81 6.91
CA ALA A 296 1.84 -0.46 6.79
C ALA A 296 2.37 0.49 7.86
N LEU A 297 2.57 1.75 7.45
CA LEU A 297 2.78 2.89 8.32
C LEU A 297 1.42 3.55 8.57
N THR A 298 1.02 3.68 9.84
CA THR A 298 -0.33 4.08 10.22
C THR A 298 -0.31 5.39 11.00
N TYR A 299 -1.19 6.32 10.62
CA TYR A 299 -1.31 7.67 11.18
C TYR A 299 -2.73 7.89 11.70
N GLU A 300 -2.88 8.03 13.01
CA GLU A 300 -4.14 8.38 13.66
C GLU A 300 -4.29 9.91 13.68
N VAL A 301 -5.35 10.42 13.05
CA VAL A 301 -5.53 11.86 12.84
C VAL A 301 -6.90 12.31 13.31
N THR A 302 -6.93 13.43 14.03
CA THR A 302 -8.17 14.13 14.38
C THR A 302 -8.16 15.50 13.71
N LEU A 303 -9.14 15.72 12.83
CA LEU A 303 -9.25 16.89 11.98
C LEU A 303 -10.48 17.72 12.35
N GLN A 304 -10.30 19.02 12.58
CA GLN A 304 -11.39 19.98 12.66
C GLN A 304 -12.06 20.18 11.29
N PRO A 305 -13.27 20.77 11.23
CA PRO A 305 -13.92 21.10 9.95
C PRO A 305 -13.00 21.92 9.03
N GLY A 306 -12.79 21.43 7.80
CA GLY A 306 -11.91 22.06 6.81
C GLY A 306 -10.41 21.86 7.05
N GLU A 307 -10.01 21.23 8.15
CA GLU A 307 -8.61 20.96 8.44
C GLU A 307 -8.05 19.88 7.51
N THR A 308 -6.79 20.04 7.12
CA THR A 308 -6.03 19.08 6.33
C THR A 308 -4.81 18.63 7.10
N ARG A 309 -4.59 17.32 7.16
CA ARG A 309 -3.33 16.72 7.60
C ARG A 309 -2.58 16.19 6.39
N THR A 310 -1.37 16.70 6.20
CA THR A 310 -0.42 16.18 5.22
C THR A 310 0.51 15.16 5.88
N VAL A 311 0.62 13.99 5.27
CA VAL A 311 1.70 13.02 5.50
C VAL A 311 2.39 12.72 4.17
N GLY A 312 3.58 12.14 4.24
CA GLY A 312 4.28 11.73 3.04
C GLY A 312 5.55 10.97 3.35
N TRP A 313 6.23 10.56 2.29
CA TRP A 313 7.46 9.80 2.35
C TRP A 313 8.35 10.13 1.15
N VAL A 314 9.62 9.79 1.27
CA VAL A 314 10.61 9.81 0.20
C VAL A 314 11.30 8.45 0.09
N SER A 315 11.65 8.06 -1.12
CA SER A 315 12.39 6.84 -1.45
C SER A 315 13.42 7.13 -2.54
N GLN A 316 14.50 6.36 -2.60
CA GLN A 316 15.52 6.52 -3.63
C GLN A 316 15.10 5.79 -4.93
N LEU A 317 15.18 6.47 -6.07
CA LEU A 317 15.07 5.86 -7.41
C LEU A 317 16.43 5.47 -7.96
N SER A 318 17.44 6.33 -7.82
CA SER A 318 18.82 6.08 -8.26
C SER A 318 19.82 6.71 -7.30
N GLY A 319 21.01 6.12 -7.12
CA GLY A 319 21.99 6.56 -6.12
C GLY A 319 22.03 5.63 -4.90
N GLU A 320 23.02 5.84 -4.03
CA GLU A 320 23.30 4.93 -2.91
C GLU A 320 22.74 5.41 -1.57
N ASP A 321 22.59 6.72 -1.38
CA ASP A 321 22.20 7.31 -0.10
C ASP A 321 20.96 8.20 -0.23
N LEU A 322 19.96 7.93 0.60
CA LEU A 322 18.86 8.85 0.85
C LEU A 322 19.25 9.79 1.98
N ALA A 323 19.39 11.08 1.69
CA ALA A 323 19.66 12.06 2.74
C ALA A 323 18.47 12.11 3.71
N PRO A 324 18.70 12.12 5.04
CA PRO A 324 17.61 12.10 6.00
C PRO A 324 16.81 13.40 5.95
N GLU A 325 15.52 13.28 5.68
CA GLU A 325 14.58 14.40 5.74
C GLU A 325 14.06 14.66 7.17
N PRO A 326 13.71 15.93 7.51
CA PRO A 326 13.27 16.27 8.85
C PRO A 326 11.85 15.73 9.12
N MET A 327 11.76 14.71 9.97
CA MET A 327 10.48 14.17 10.43
C MET A 327 9.63 15.24 11.16
N GLY A 328 8.31 15.15 10.98
CA GLY A 328 7.33 16.03 11.63
C GLY A 328 7.04 17.33 10.89
N GLN A 329 7.78 17.59 9.79
CA GLN A 329 7.61 18.77 8.94
C GLN A 329 7.13 18.41 7.52
N ALA A 330 6.45 17.27 7.37
CA ALA A 330 6.00 16.71 6.08
C ALA A 330 5.44 17.76 5.11
N ALA A 331 4.47 18.57 5.54
CA ALA A 331 3.87 19.61 4.69
C ALA A 331 4.92 20.60 4.17
N ALA A 332 5.77 21.15 5.04
CA ALA A 332 6.77 22.15 4.66
C ALA A 332 7.85 21.58 3.72
N VAL A 333 8.32 20.35 3.98
CA VAL A 333 9.29 19.67 3.12
C VAL A 333 8.68 19.42 1.74
N LEU A 334 7.51 18.80 1.69
CA LEU A 334 6.82 18.49 0.43
C LEU A 334 6.47 19.75 -0.36
N ASP A 335 5.97 20.80 0.30
CA ASP A 335 5.67 22.10 -0.33
C ASP A 335 6.94 22.70 -0.97
N THR A 336 8.08 22.60 -0.29
CA THR A 336 9.36 23.13 -0.78
C THR A 336 9.81 22.39 -2.04
N VAL A 337 9.84 21.06 -2.00
CA VAL A 337 10.29 20.24 -3.15
C VAL A 337 9.31 20.38 -4.32
N GLU A 338 8.01 20.26 -4.07
CA GLU A 338 6.99 20.33 -5.12
C GLU A 338 6.88 21.73 -5.76
N THR A 339 7.14 22.80 -4.99
CA THR A 339 7.16 24.17 -5.53
C THR A 339 8.39 24.41 -6.40
N ARG A 340 9.56 23.95 -5.97
CA ARG A 340 10.79 24.04 -6.76
C ARG A 340 10.66 23.25 -8.06
N LEU A 341 10.23 21.99 -7.98
CA LEU A 341 10.00 21.14 -9.15
C LEU A 341 8.99 21.76 -10.13
N ALA A 342 7.90 22.34 -9.61
CA ALA A 342 6.93 23.04 -10.45
C ALA A 342 7.50 24.29 -11.14
N ALA A 343 8.45 24.99 -10.52
CA ALA A 343 9.14 26.12 -11.16
C ALA A 343 10.08 25.64 -12.28
N GLU A 344 10.84 24.57 -12.03
CA GLU A 344 11.73 23.95 -13.02
C GLU A 344 10.95 23.47 -14.26
N TRP A 345 9.80 22.82 -14.05
CA TRP A 345 8.95 22.39 -15.17
C TRP A 345 8.36 23.55 -15.98
N ARG A 346 7.95 24.64 -15.33
CA ARG A 346 7.50 25.85 -16.04
C ARG A 346 8.63 26.43 -16.90
N GLU A 347 9.85 26.50 -16.38
CA GLU A 347 11.01 26.98 -17.15
C GLU A 347 11.30 26.10 -18.40
N LYS A 348 11.03 24.79 -18.31
CA LYS A 348 11.16 23.87 -19.44
C LYS A 348 10.01 23.99 -20.45
N LEU A 349 8.76 24.05 -19.96
CA LEU A 349 7.55 23.93 -20.79
C LEU A 349 7.06 25.27 -21.36
N ASP A 350 7.24 26.38 -20.64
CA ASP A 350 6.74 27.71 -21.05
C ASP A 350 7.70 28.44 -22.02
N ARG A 351 8.56 27.70 -22.72
CA ARG A 351 9.47 28.26 -23.75
C ARG A 351 8.75 28.69 -25.03
N VAL A 352 7.53 28.19 -25.24
CA VAL A 352 6.67 28.53 -26.38
C VAL A 352 5.32 28.97 -25.83
N GLU A 353 4.88 30.18 -26.19
CA GLU A 353 3.57 30.71 -25.81
C GLU A 353 2.51 30.35 -26.86
N LEU A 354 1.41 29.74 -26.43
CA LEU A 354 0.27 29.40 -27.28
C LEU A 354 -0.94 30.24 -26.87
N THR A 355 -1.24 31.31 -27.61
CA THR A 355 -2.45 32.10 -27.34
C THR A 355 -3.68 31.42 -27.94
N LEU A 356 -4.48 30.76 -27.11
CA LEU A 356 -5.73 30.12 -27.49
C LEU A 356 -6.94 30.80 -26.82
N PRO A 357 -8.15 30.72 -27.42
CA PRO A 357 -9.37 31.10 -26.70
C PRO A 357 -9.54 30.26 -25.43
N PRO A 358 -10.17 30.78 -24.35
CA PRO A 358 -10.32 30.03 -23.09
C PRO A 358 -10.96 28.64 -23.23
N ALA A 359 -11.86 28.46 -24.21
CA ALA A 359 -12.49 27.17 -24.50
C ALA A 359 -11.51 26.09 -25.02
N ALA A 360 -10.34 26.50 -25.49
CA ALA A 360 -9.31 25.64 -26.07
C ALA A 360 -8.08 25.45 -25.16
N GLN A 361 -8.09 25.97 -23.92
CA GLN A 361 -6.97 25.85 -22.96
C GLN A 361 -6.51 24.39 -22.78
N ARG A 362 -7.47 23.45 -22.73
CA ARG A 362 -7.19 22.01 -22.61
C ARG A 362 -6.26 21.46 -23.70
N ILE A 363 -6.19 22.09 -24.87
CA ILE A 363 -5.28 21.67 -25.95
C ILE A 363 -3.84 22.05 -25.59
N GLU A 364 -3.60 23.26 -25.09
CA GLU A 364 -2.29 23.69 -24.62
C GLU A 364 -1.84 22.83 -23.42
N ASP A 365 -2.72 22.62 -22.44
CA ASP A 365 -2.42 21.81 -21.25
C ASP A 365 -2.01 20.38 -21.66
N ALA A 366 -2.74 19.77 -22.60
CA ALA A 366 -2.43 18.43 -23.11
C ALA A 366 -1.12 18.38 -23.90
N LEU A 367 -0.79 19.42 -24.68
CA LEU A 367 0.48 19.51 -25.42
C LEU A 367 1.66 19.62 -24.46
N LYS A 368 1.57 20.50 -23.45
CA LYS A 368 2.60 20.67 -22.43
C LYS A 368 2.83 19.40 -21.62
N SER A 369 1.75 18.76 -21.17
CA SER A 369 1.85 17.47 -20.47
C SER A 369 2.46 16.38 -21.35
N SER A 370 2.08 16.30 -22.63
CA SER A 370 2.67 15.34 -23.56
C SER A 370 4.16 15.57 -23.78
N LEU A 371 4.59 16.83 -23.89
CA LEU A 371 6.01 17.19 -24.02
C LEU A 371 6.82 16.81 -22.79
N ALA A 372 6.23 16.91 -21.59
CA ALA A 372 6.88 16.54 -20.35
C ALA A 372 7.10 15.02 -20.18
N HIS A 373 6.35 14.20 -20.92
CA HIS A 373 6.43 12.74 -20.88
C HIS A 373 7.26 12.12 -22.02
N MET A 374 7.83 12.94 -22.91
CA MET A 374 8.82 12.52 -23.92
C MET A 374 10.24 12.68 -23.37
#